data_AF-A0A9P6YCK3-F1
#
_entry.id   AF-A0A9P6YCK3-F1
#
_cell.length_a   1.000
_cell.length_b   1.000
_cell.length_c   1.000
_cell.angle_alpha   90.00
_cell.angle_beta   90.00
_cell.angle_gamma   90.00
#
_symmetry.space_group_name_H-M   'P 1'
#
loop_
_entity.id
_entity.type
_entity.pdbx_description
1 polymer ?
#
loop_
_entity_poly.entity_id
_entity_poly.type
_entity_poly.pdbx_seq_one_letter_code
_entity_poly.pdbx_strand_id
1 'polypeptide(L)' 'MGERSSAEQFADQARLRQRINELPAVQARLVRMSYFEAKSHSEIAEALGMPLGTVKSHLRRAFLQLQSKVGGAL' A
#
# COMPACT_ATOMS: atom_id res chain seq x y z
N MET A 1 14.32 -17.99 15.50
CA MET A 1 13.62 -16.99 14.68
C MET A 1 14.62 -16.55 13.61
N GLY A 2 14.58 -17.18 12.43
CA GLY A 2 15.62 -17.02 11.42
C GLY A 2 15.64 -15.60 10.86
N GLU A 3 16.81 -14.98 10.82
CA GLU A 3 17.04 -13.73 10.11
C GLU A 3 16.75 -14.00 8.63
N ARG A 4 15.67 -13.40 8.09
CA ARG A 4 15.40 -13.50 6.64
C ARG A 4 16.62 -12.94 5.90
N SER A 5 17.13 -13.70 4.94
CA SER A 5 18.26 -13.27 4.12
C SER A 5 17.93 -11.93 3.45
N SER A 6 18.93 -11.07 3.25
CA SER A 6 18.74 -9.79 2.57
C SER A 6 18.06 -9.98 1.20
N ALA A 7 18.37 -11.08 0.49
CA ALA A 7 17.72 -11.46 -0.75
C ALA A 7 16.20 -11.73 -0.60
N GLU A 8 15.78 -12.38 0.48
CA GLU A 8 14.37 -12.64 0.78
C GLU A 8 13.63 -11.32 1.08
N GLN A 9 14.26 -10.40 1.83
CA GLN A 9 13.70 -9.08 2.10
C GLN A 9 13.52 -8.25 0.82
N PHE A 10 14.50 -8.26 -0.09
CA PHE A 10 14.40 -7.60 -1.39
C PHE A 10 13.28 -8.21 -2.24
N ALA A 11 13.16 -9.54 -2.27
CA ALA A 11 12.11 -10.23 -3.01
C ALA A 11 10.71 -9.90 -2.46
N ASP A 12 10.54 -9.84 -1.13
CA ASP A 12 9.30 -9.42 -0.48
C ASP A 12 8.93 -7.98 -0.84
N GLN A 13 9.89 -7.06 -0.82
CA GLN A 13 9.66 -5.66 -1.17
C GLN A 13 9.29 -5.48 -2.65
N ALA A 14 9.96 -6.21 -3.55
CA ALA A 14 9.66 -6.19 -4.98
C ALA A 14 8.24 -6.72 -5.26
N ARG A 15 7.85 -7.82 -4.61
CA ARG A 15 6.51 -8.40 -4.73
C ARG A 15 5.43 -7.45 -4.19
N LEU A 16 5.70 -6.76 -3.08
CA LEU A 16 4.80 -5.74 -2.56
C LEU A 16 4.61 -4.58 -3.55
N ARG A 17 5.71 -4.08 -4.13
CA ARG A 17 5.65 -3.00 -5.15
C ARG A 17 4.83 -3.43 -6.36
N GLN A 18 5.01 -4.65 -6.85
CA GLN A 18 4.22 -5.17 -7.97
C GLN A 18 2.73 -5.18 -7.65
N ARG A 19 2.35 -5.70 -6.47
CA ARG A 19 0.94 -5.74 -6.05
C ARG A 19 0.31 -4.36 -5.90
N ILE A 20 1.08 -3.38 -5.43
CA ILE A 20 0.64 -1.98 -5.35
C ILE A 20 0.40 -1.41 -6.76
N ASN A 21 1.21 -1.78 -7.75
CA ASN A 21 1.02 -1.34 -9.14
C ASN A 21 -0.23 -1.91 -9.81
N GLU A 22 -0.77 -3.02 -9.30
CA GLU A 22 -2.02 -3.61 -9.78
C GLU A 22 -3.28 -2.94 -9.18
N LEU A 23 -3.11 -2.03 -8.22
CA LEU A 23 -4.22 -1.25 -7.67
C LEU A 23 -4.62 -0.13 -8.66
N PRO A 24 -5.89 0.34 -8.60
CA PRO A 24 -6.27 1.56 -9.29
C PRO A 24 -5.32 2.72 -8.96
N ALA A 25 -4.95 3.53 -9.95
CA ALA A 25 -3.89 4.53 -9.84
C ALA A 25 -3.96 5.42 -8.58
N VAL A 26 -5.16 5.88 -8.22
CA VAL A 26 -5.38 6.67 -7.00
C VAL A 26 -5.05 5.87 -5.74
N GLN A 27 -5.51 4.61 -5.66
CA GLN A 27 -5.25 3.74 -4.51
C GLN A 27 -3.75 3.39 -4.41
N ALA A 28 -3.11 3.05 -5.53
CA ALA A 28 -1.68 2.79 -5.59
C ALA A 28 -0.85 3.99 -5.11
N ARG A 29 -1.23 5.21 -5.52
CA ARG A 29 -0.56 6.44 -5.10
C ARG A 29 -0.72 6.69 -3.61
N LEU A 30 -1.93 6.57 -3.06
CA LEU A 30 -2.18 6.75 -1.64
C LEU A 30 -1.41 5.73 -0.79
N VAL A 31 -1.38 4.45 -1.20
CA VAL A 31 -0.62 3.41 -0.51
C VAL A 31 0.88 3.72 -0.55
N ARG A 32 1.41 4.22 -1.66
CA ARG A 32 2.83 4.61 -1.75
C ARG A 32 3.18 5.76 -0.80
N MET A 33 2.34 6.79 -0.76
CA MET A 33 2.56 7.93 0.15
C MET A 33 2.48 7.49 1.61
N SER A 34 1.55 6.59 1.95
CA SER A 34 1.42 6.09 3.31
C SER A 34 2.56 5.14 3.72
N TYR A 35 2.95 4.21 2.84
CA TYR A 35 3.88 3.14 3.18
C TYR A 35 5.35 3.46 2.89
N PHE A 36 5.66 4.06 1.73
CA PHE A 36 7.04 4.38 1.35
C PHE A 36 7.46 5.78 1.77
N GLU A 37 6.53 6.74 1.78
CA GLU A 37 6.82 8.12 2.20
C GLU A 37 6.45 8.38 3.68
N ALA A 38 5.92 7.36 4.38
CA ALA A 38 5.51 7.44 5.79
C ALA A 38 4.53 8.58 6.14
N LYS A 39 3.78 9.08 5.15
CA LYS A 39 2.82 10.18 5.36
C LYS A 39 1.57 9.68 6.08
N SER A 40 1.09 10.47 7.02
CA SER A 40 -0.22 10.28 7.63
C SER A 40 -1.35 10.51 6.64
N HIS A 41 -2.54 9.99 6.93
CA HIS A 41 -3.71 10.20 6.09
C HIS A 41 -4.07 11.68 5.92
N SER A 42 -3.80 12.51 6.93
CA SER A 42 -4.04 13.96 6.90
C SER A 42 -3.04 14.67 5.99
N GLU A 43 -1.74 14.36 6.10
CA GLU A 43 -0.72 14.90 5.19
C GLU A 43 -0.98 14.51 3.73
N ILE A 44 -1.48 13.30 3.50
CA ILE A 44 -1.89 12.85 2.17
C ILE A 44 -3.11 13.64 1.67
N ALA A 45 -4.10 13.87 2.53
CA ALA A 45 -5.28 14.66 2.18
C ALA A 45 -4.89 16.10 1.76
N GLU A 46 -4.03 16.74 2.54
CA GLU A 46 -3.50 18.08 2.26
C GLU A 46 -2.67 18.11 0.97
N ALA A 47 -1.69 17.20 0.84
CA ALA A 47 -0.80 17.14 -0.32
C ALA A 47 -1.55 16.90 -1.65
N LEU A 48 -2.73 16.29 -1.59
CA LEU A 48 -3.52 15.93 -2.78
C LEU A 48 -4.78 16.79 -2.95
N GLY A 49 -5.08 17.71 -2.03
CA GLY A 49 -6.32 18.48 -2.03
C GLY A 49 -7.58 17.61 -1.93
N MET A 50 -7.49 16.43 -1.31
CA MET A 50 -8.61 15.49 -1.19
C MET A 50 -9.23 15.54 0.21
N PRO A 51 -10.54 15.29 0.36
CA PRO A 51 -11.14 15.09 1.67
C PRO A 51 -10.51 13.91 2.42
N LEU A 52 -10.24 14.07 3.72
CA LEU A 52 -9.68 12.99 4.56
C LEU A 52 -10.53 11.71 4.53
N GLY A 53 -11.86 11.85 4.46
CA GLY A 53 -12.77 10.72 4.31
C GLY A 53 -12.51 9.94 3.02
N THR A 54 -12.31 10.63 1.90
CA THR A 54 -11.97 10.03 0.59
C THR A 54 -10.65 9.28 0.67
N VAL A 55 -9.61 9.88 1.25
CA VAL A 55 -8.31 9.22 1.45
C VAL A 55 -8.46 7.92 2.23
N LYS A 56 -9.15 7.96 3.38
CA LYS A 56 -9.40 6.77 4.21
C LYS A 56 -10.19 5.69 3.46
N SER A 57 -11.24 6.05 2.72
CA SER A 57 -12.04 5.10 1.95
C SER A 57 -11.23 4.43 0.82
N HIS A 58 -10.38 5.20 0.12
CA HIS A 58 -9.51 4.63 -0.91
C HIS A 58 -8.45 3.71 -0.31
N LEU A 59 -7.79 4.11 0.78
CA LEU A 59 -6.80 3.28 1.46
C LEU A 59 -7.41 1.98 2.00
N ARG A 60 -8.60 2.05 2.61
CA ARG A 60 -9.32 0.86 3.06
C ARG A 60 -9.55 -0.13 1.92
N ARG A 61 -10.05 0.35 0.77
CA ARG A 61 -10.25 -0.51 -0.43
C ARG A 61 -8.94 -1.06 -0.99
N ALA A 62 -7.89 -0.25 -0.98
CA ALA A 62 -6.56 -0.67 -1.40
C ALA A 62 -6.04 -1.83 -0.53
N PHE A 63 -6.14 -1.70 0.79
CA PHE A 63 -5.70 -2.75 1.72
C PHE A 63 -6.52 -4.02 1.61
N LEU A 64 -7.84 -3.94 1.39
CA LEU A 64 -8.67 -5.12 1.15
C LEU A 64 -8.26 -5.86 -0.15
N GLN A 65 -7.93 -5.13 -1.22
CA GLN A 65 -7.40 -5.74 -2.44
C GLN A 65 -6.01 -6.35 -2.25
N LEU A 66 -5.12 -5.67 -1.52
CA LEU A 66 -3.80 -6.21 -1.22
C LEU A 66 -3.90 -7.47 -0.36
N GLN A 67 -4.78 -7.50 0.65
CA GLN A 67 -5.02 -8.66 1.51
C GLN A 67 -5.62 -9.85 0.74
N SER A 68 -6.62 -9.62 -0.12
CA SER A 68 -7.18 -10.69 -0.96
C SER A 68 -6.15 -11.28 -1.92
N LYS A 69 -5.21 -10.47 -2.42
CA LYS A 69 -4.09 -10.95 -3.25
C LYS A 69 -2.94 -11.60 -2.44
N VAL A 70 -2.87 -11.35 -1.13
CA VAL A 70 -2.01 -12.10 -0.19
C VAL A 70 -2.64 -13.46 0.15
N GLY A 71 -3.97 -13.52 0.25
CA GLY A 71 -4.75 -14.72 0.57
C GLY A 71 -5.28 -15.47 -0.65
N GLY A 72 -4.42 -15.77 -1.62
CA GLY A 72 -4.74 -16.78 -2.63
C GLY A 72 -4.58 -18.19 -2.07
N ALA A 73 -5.51 -18.60 -1.21
CA ALA A 73 -5.91 -19.96 -0.82
C ALA A 73 -6.49 -19.94 0.61
N LEU A 74 -7.82 -19.94 0.70
CA LEU A 74 -8.58 -20.80 1.62
C LEU A 74 -9.83 -21.25 0.86
#